data_AF-A0A532TDR7-F1
#
_entry.id   AF-A0A532TDR7-F1
#
_cell.length_a   1.000
_cell.length_b   1.000
_cell.length_c   1.000
_cell.angle_alpha   90.00
_cell.angle_beta   90.00
_cell.angle_gamma   90.00
#
_symmetry.space_group_name_H-M   'P 1'
#
loop_
_entity.id
_entity.type
_entity.pdbx_description
1 polymer ?
#
loop_
_entity_poly.entity_id
_entity_poly.type
_entity_poly.pdbx_seq_one_letter_code
_entity_poly.pdbx_strand_id
1 'polypeptide(L)'
;MELRSKIKELEHELEKKHEELKKTQSELKITKEKLGGRERSLTELIEKKSSIRKSSDQIKEEKLQAVIELTKLSSEKSNLEEKITEALVKITHLENQLNLTVKKSTEIEQKILIKDKEIQKKEEEMLNKTKELLNKDEEIQELKNNINIKNEEIENLKKKLNDEIKNTDIQIKKLQDFEVQVSQAIKASEVIKKIKKKIELKGFLSDKELEPLLKEI
;
A
#
# COMPACT_ATOMS: atom_id res chain seq x y z
N MET A 1 99.80 -119.40 33.33
CA MET A 1 98.83 -119.08 32.24
C MET A 1 97.95 -117.86 32.57
N GLU A 2 97.67 -117.56 33.85
CA GLU A 2 96.70 -116.53 34.26
C GLU A 2 97.06 -115.08 33.89
N LEU A 3 98.33 -114.68 33.99
CA LEU A 3 98.76 -113.30 33.67
C LEU A 3 98.49 -112.93 32.20
N ARG A 4 98.68 -113.87 31.26
CA ARG A 4 98.43 -113.63 29.82
C ARG A 4 96.94 -113.46 29.52
N SER A 5 96.07 -114.17 30.23
CA SER A 5 94.62 -114.00 30.10
C SER A 5 94.16 -112.66 30.68
N LYS A 6 94.74 -112.23 31.82
CA LYS A 6 94.45 -110.92 32.42
C LYS A 6 94.89 -109.74 31.54
N ILE A 7 96.05 -109.86 30.89
CA ILE A 7 96.53 -108.86 29.93
C ILE A 7 95.59 -108.76 28.72
N LYS A 8 95.16 -109.88 28.15
CA LYS A 8 94.18 -109.88 27.04
C LYS A 8 92.82 -109.29 27.44
N GLU A 9 92.37 -109.56 28.66
CA GLU A 9 91.13 -109.00 29.20
C GLU A 9 91.24 -107.47 29.34
N LEU A 10 92.37 -106.98 29.88
CA LEU A 10 92.67 -105.55 29.99
C LEU A 10 92.82 -104.86 28.63
N GLU A 11 93.44 -105.51 27.64
CA GLU A 11 93.53 -105.01 26.26
C GLU A 11 92.15 -104.88 25.61
N HIS A 12 91.26 -105.86 25.83
CA HIS A 12 89.89 -105.81 25.34
C HIS A 12 89.06 -104.72 26.02
N GLU A 13 89.20 -104.54 27.34
CA GLU A 13 88.57 -103.43 28.06
C GLU A 13 89.10 -102.07 27.60
N LEU A 14 90.41 -101.94 27.35
CA LEU A 14 91.03 -100.73 26.84
C LEU A 14 90.48 -100.35 25.45
N GLU A 15 90.36 -101.32 24.54
CA GLU A 15 89.81 -101.11 23.20
C GLU A 15 88.35 -100.66 23.27
N LYS A 16 87.53 -101.34 24.09
CA LYS A 16 86.14 -100.96 24.33
C LYS A 16 86.02 -99.54 24.90
N LYS A 17 86.87 -99.19 25.86
CA LYS A 17 86.92 -97.83 26.44
C LYS A 17 87.35 -96.79 25.41
N HIS A 18 88.25 -97.14 24.49
CA HIS A 18 88.69 -96.26 23.42
C HIS A 18 87.58 -96.00 22.40
N GLU A 19 86.79 -97.03 22.04
CA GLU A 19 85.61 -96.88 21.19
C GLU A 19 84.53 -96.02 21.86
N GLU A 20 84.23 -96.27 23.14
CA GLU A 20 83.30 -95.45 23.95
C GLU A 20 83.74 -93.97 24.00
N LEU A 21 85.05 -93.72 24.15
CA LEU A 21 85.62 -92.37 24.14
C LEU A 21 85.45 -91.67 22.78
N LYS A 22 85.71 -92.38 21.68
CA LYS A 22 85.48 -91.83 20.33
C LYS A 22 84.02 -91.49 20.08
N LYS A 23 83.10 -92.34 20.53
CA LYS A 23 81.65 -92.12 20.43
C LYS A 23 81.22 -90.90 21.24
N THR A 24 81.65 -90.78 22.49
CA THR A 24 81.33 -89.62 23.32
C THR A 24 81.94 -88.32 22.77
N GLN A 25 83.14 -88.37 22.20
CA GLN A 25 83.76 -87.21 21.54
C GLN A 25 82.96 -86.74 20.30
N SER A 26 82.45 -87.67 19.49
CA SER A 26 81.62 -87.33 18.33
C SER A 26 80.25 -86.78 18.74
N GLU A 27 79.60 -87.38 19.74
CA GLU A 27 78.35 -86.89 20.33
C GLU A 27 78.50 -85.50 20.94
N LEU A 28 79.60 -85.23 21.65
CA LEU A 28 79.93 -83.92 22.21
C LEU A 28 80.07 -82.87 21.11
N LYS A 29 80.76 -83.20 20.01
CA LYS A 29 80.91 -82.30 18.86
C LYS A 29 79.56 -81.93 18.25
N ILE A 30 78.71 -82.94 17.98
CA ILE A 30 77.36 -82.73 17.43
C ILE A 30 76.51 -81.87 18.38
N THR A 31 76.61 -82.10 19.68
CA THR A 31 75.85 -81.36 20.69
C THR A 31 76.29 -79.90 20.76
N LYS A 32 77.60 -79.63 20.68
CA LYS A 32 78.14 -78.26 20.63
C LYS A 32 77.67 -77.49 19.38
N GLU A 33 77.65 -78.16 18.23
CA GLU A 33 77.14 -77.57 16.98
C GLU A 33 75.65 -77.24 17.08
N LYS A 34 74.83 -78.15 17.62
CA LYS A 34 73.39 -77.92 17.88
C LYS A 34 73.16 -76.79 18.87
N LEU A 35 73.97 -76.70 19.94
CA LEU A 35 73.87 -75.63 20.93
C LEU A 35 74.15 -74.27 20.28
N GLY A 36 75.24 -74.15 19.52
CA GLY A 36 75.55 -72.91 18.79
C GLY A 36 74.48 -72.51 17.78
N GLY A 37 73.81 -73.47 17.13
CA GLY A 37 72.64 -73.22 16.29
C GLY A 37 71.46 -72.64 17.08
N ARG A 38 71.14 -73.23 18.23
CA ARG A 38 70.06 -72.77 19.12
C ARG A 38 70.33 -71.39 19.70
N GLU A 39 71.58 -71.09 20.06
CA GLU A 39 71.98 -69.77 20.56
C GLU A 39 71.76 -68.67 19.52
N ARG A 40 72.11 -68.93 18.25
CA ARG A 40 71.85 -67.98 17.15
C ARG A 40 70.36 -67.75 16.95
N SER A 41 69.56 -68.82 16.90
CA SER A 41 68.10 -68.69 16.77
C SER A 41 67.48 -67.96 17.95
N LEU A 42 68.00 -68.14 19.17
CA LEU A 42 67.52 -67.41 20.35
C LEU A 42 67.80 -65.90 20.23
N THR A 43 68.98 -65.51 19.77
CA THR A 43 69.33 -64.09 19.51
C THR A 43 68.38 -63.47 18.48
N GLU A 44 68.14 -64.14 17.35
CA GLU A 44 67.19 -63.67 16.33
C GLU A 44 65.77 -63.49 16.89
N LEU A 45 65.31 -64.41 17.74
CA LEU A 45 64.00 -64.31 18.39
C LEU A 45 63.92 -63.14 19.38
N ILE A 46 65.00 -62.86 20.11
CA ILE A 46 65.08 -61.71 21.03
C ILE A 46 65.01 -60.40 20.25
N GLU A 47 65.74 -60.29 19.14
CA GLU A 47 65.70 -59.11 18.26
C GLU A 47 64.31 -58.91 17.66
N LYS A 48 63.69 -59.97 17.11
CA LYS A 48 62.32 -59.93 16.60
C LYS A 48 61.31 -59.49 17.67
N LYS A 49 61.42 -60.03 18.89
CA LYS A 49 60.56 -59.65 20.01
C LYS A 49 60.71 -58.17 20.37
N SER A 50 61.94 -57.64 20.35
CA SER A 50 62.22 -56.23 20.59
C SER A 50 61.58 -55.33 19.53
N SER A 51 61.73 -55.68 18.25
CA SER A 51 61.13 -54.94 17.13
C SER A 51 59.60 -54.95 17.17
N ILE A 52 58.98 -56.10 17.45
CA ILE A 52 57.54 -56.23 17.62
C ILE A 52 57.05 -55.35 18.77
N ARG A 53 57.78 -55.32 19.89
CA ARG A 53 57.41 -54.49 21.05
C ARG A 53 57.39 -53.01 20.68
N LYS A 54 58.43 -52.51 20.01
CA LYS A 54 58.50 -51.11 19.55
C LYS A 54 57.34 -50.77 18.61
N SER A 55 57.06 -51.64 17.63
CA SER A 55 55.93 -51.46 16.72
C SER A 55 54.59 -51.46 17.45
N SER A 56 54.41 -52.34 18.45
CA SER A 56 53.18 -52.39 19.24
C SER A 56 52.97 -51.12 20.07
N ASP A 57 54.04 -50.54 20.63
CA ASP A 57 53.95 -49.31 21.40
C ASP A 57 53.64 -48.10 20.49
N GLN A 58 54.24 -48.02 19.30
CA GLN A 58 53.89 -47.01 18.29
C GLN A 58 52.42 -47.10 17.86
N ILE A 59 51.91 -48.30 17.57
CA ILE A 59 50.50 -48.50 17.19
C ILE A 59 49.54 -48.04 18.29
N LYS A 60 49.89 -48.25 19.57
CA LYS A 60 49.07 -47.77 20.69
C LYS A 60 49.03 -46.25 20.77
N GLU A 61 50.15 -45.58 20.51
CA GLU A 61 50.24 -44.13 20.51
C GLU A 61 49.42 -43.52 19.35
N GLU A 62 49.59 -44.05 18.14
CA GLU A 62 48.79 -43.65 16.97
C GLU A 62 47.29 -43.86 17.21
N LYS A 63 46.91 -44.99 17.81
CA LYS A 63 45.52 -45.27 18.20
C LYS A 63 44.99 -44.24 19.20
N LEU A 64 45.79 -43.86 20.20
CA LEU A 64 45.38 -42.88 21.21
C LEU A 64 45.17 -41.50 20.56
N GLN A 65 46.08 -41.09 19.68
CA GLN A 65 45.98 -39.84 18.94
C GLN A 65 44.71 -39.80 18.08
N ALA A 66 44.42 -40.88 17.33
CA ALA A 66 43.21 -40.99 16.53
C ALA A 66 41.93 -40.90 17.38
N VAL A 67 41.92 -41.49 18.59
CA VAL A 67 40.78 -41.41 19.51
C VAL A 67 40.56 -39.98 20.03
N ILE A 68 41.65 -39.24 20.32
CA ILE A 68 41.57 -37.83 20.75
C ILE A 68 40.97 -36.98 19.62
N GLU A 69 41.45 -37.14 18.39
CA GLU A 69 40.94 -36.42 17.22
C GLU A 69 39.48 -36.74 16.93
N LEU A 70 39.09 -38.01 17.00
CA LEU A 70 37.68 -38.43 16.86
C LEU A 70 36.78 -37.79 17.91
N THR A 71 37.24 -37.70 19.16
CA THR A 71 36.48 -37.08 20.24
C THR A 71 36.27 -35.58 19.98
N LYS A 72 37.33 -34.89 19.52
CA LYS A 72 37.25 -33.47 19.14
C LYS A 72 36.27 -33.27 17.98
N LEU A 73 36.40 -34.03 16.89
CA LEU A 73 35.51 -33.93 15.74
C LEU A 73 34.04 -34.24 16.10
N SER A 74 33.81 -35.20 17.00
CA SER A 74 32.48 -35.52 17.50
C SER A 74 31.84 -34.33 18.25
N SER A 75 32.63 -33.61 19.05
CA SER A 75 32.14 -32.42 19.76
C SER A 75 31.86 -31.25 18.81
N GLU A 76 32.71 -31.04 17.80
CA GLU A 76 32.52 -30.02 16.77
C GLU A 76 31.27 -30.31 15.94
N LYS A 77 31.05 -31.57 15.56
CA LYS A 77 29.85 -32.03 14.86
C LYS A 77 28.58 -31.69 15.67
N SER A 78 28.55 -32.03 16.96
CA SER A 78 27.38 -31.75 17.82
C SER A 78 27.07 -30.25 17.89
N ASN A 79 28.09 -29.40 18.01
CA ASN A 79 27.94 -27.94 18.04
C ASN A 79 27.41 -27.39 16.70
N LEU A 80 27.88 -27.94 15.57
CA LEU A 80 27.37 -27.55 14.26
C LEU A 80 25.90 -27.98 14.06
N GLU A 81 25.52 -29.17 14.53
CA GLU A 81 24.12 -29.64 14.49
C GLU A 81 23.18 -28.73 15.31
N GLU A 82 23.63 -28.27 16.49
CA GLU A 82 22.89 -27.29 17.30
C GLU A 82 22.73 -25.95 16.57
N LYS A 83 23.81 -25.40 16.02
CA LYS A 83 23.78 -24.15 15.24
C LYS A 83 22.88 -24.24 14.02
N ILE A 84 22.87 -25.37 13.32
CA ILE A 84 21.96 -25.62 12.18
C ILE A 84 20.51 -25.60 12.66
N THR A 85 20.21 -26.27 13.77
CA THR A 85 18.86 -26.31 14.34
C THR A 85 18.38 -24.91 14.74
N GLU A 86 19.23 -24.11 15.40
CA GLU A 86 18.91 -22.73 15.74
C GLU A 86 18.69 -21.86 14.49
N ALA A 87 19.52 -22.02 13.46
CA ALA A 87 19.38 -21.29 12.21
C ALA A 87 18.06 -21.63 11.50
N LEU A 88 17.67 -22.91 11.48
CA LEU A 88 16.40 -23.35 10.91
C LEU A 88 15.20 -22.72 11.64
N VAL A 89 15.22 -22.69 12.98
CA VAL A 89 14.17 -22.03 13.77
C VAL A 89 14.08 -20.54 13.43
N LYS A 90 15.21 -19.85 13.29
CA LYS A 90 15.24 -18.42 12.89
C LYS A 90 14.71 -18.22 11.47
N ILE A 91 15.06 -19.07 10.52
CA ILE A 91 14.55 -19.03 9.14
C ILE A 91 13.03 -19.18 9.15
N THR A 92 12.50 -20.21 9.80
CA THR A 92 11.04 -20.43 9.89
C THR A 92 10.32 -19.25 10.56
N HIS A 93 10.93 -18.62 11.57
CA HIS A 93 10.36 -17.42 12.19
C HIS A 93 10.28 -16.24 11.21
N LEU A 94 11.35 -15.98 10.47
CA LEU A 94 11.42 -14.90 9.46
C LEU A 94 10.45 -15.14 8.31
N GLU A 95 10.33 -16.38 7.82
CA GLU A 95 9.37 -16.76 6.78
C GLU A 95 7.92 -16.47 7.22
N ASN A 96 7.59 -16.77 8.48
CA ASN A 96 6.27 -16.46 9.03
C ASN A 96 6.02 -14.94 9.12
N GLN A 97 7.01 -14.16 9.56
CA GLN A 97 6.89 -12.70 9.57
C GLN A 97 6.73 -12.10 8.16
N LEU A 98 7.47 -12.64 7.19
CA LEU A 98 7.37 -12.23 5.80
C LEU A 98 5.97 -12.52 5.25
N ASN A 99 5.44 -13.72 5.48
CA ASN A 99 4.09 -14.10 5.05
C ASN A 99 3.00 -13.20 5.64
N LEU A 100 3.11 -12.82 6.92
CA LEU A 100 2.19 -11.86 7.55
C LEU A 100 2.28 -10.48 6.92
N THR A 101 3.49 -10.03 6.61
CA THR A 101 3.73 -8.72 5.99
C THR A 101 3.17 -8.67 4.57
N VAL A 102 3.39 -9.73 3.78
CA VAL A 102 2.81 -9.86 2.43
C VAL A 102 1.29 -9.79 2.48
N LYS A 103 0.65 -10.53 3.38
CA LYS A 103 -0.82 -10.47 3.57
C LYS A 103 -1.29 -9.04 3.88
N LYS A 104 -0.63 -8.35 4.81
CA LYS A 104 -0.96 -6.95 5.13
C LYS A 104 -0.78 -6.01 3.94
N SER A 105 0.27 -6.20 3.13
CA SER A 105 0.47 -5.43 1.89
C SER A 105 -0.69 -5.62 0.94
N THR A 106 -1.09 -6.88 0.69
CA THR A 106 -2.21 -7.19 -0.21
C THR A 106 -3.54 -6.59 0.29
N GLU A 107 -3.80 -6.58 1.59
CA GLU A 107 -4.98 -5.94 2.18
C GLU A 107 -4.96 -4.41 1.99
N ILE A 108 -3.79 -3.78 2.11
CA ILE A 108 -3.62 -2.34 1.90
C ILE A 108 -3.84 -1.99 0.42
N GLU A 109 -3.26 -2.76 -0.50
CA GLU A 109 -3.44 -2.58 -1.94
C GLU A 109 -4.93 -2.67 -2.34
N GLN A 110 -5.67 -3.64 -1.79
CA GLN A 110 -7.10 -3.74 -2.01
C GLN A 110 -7.86 -2.52 -1.47
N LYS A 111 -7.50 -2.02 -0.28
CA LYS A 111 -8.11 -0.80 0.29
C LYS A 111 -7.82 0.44 -0.56
N ILE A 112 -6.63 0.56 -1.13
CA ILE A 112 -6.26 1.64 -2.06
C ILE A 112 -7.14 1.56 -3.30
N LEU A 113 -7.25 0.38 -3.93
CA LEU A 113 -8.07 0.20 -5.12
C LEU A 113 -9.55 0.54 -4.90
N ILE A 114 -10.10 0.20 -3.73
CA ILE A 114 -11.47 0.58 -3.35
C ILE A 114 -11.60 2.10 -3.22
N LYS A 115 -10.66 2.76 -2.52
CA LYS A 115 -10.66 4.22 -2.35
C LYS A 115 -10.51 4.95 -3.69
N ASP A 116 -9.68 4.45 -4.60
CA ASP A 116 -9.51 5.04 -5.93
C ASP A 116 -10.82 5.01 -6.72
N LYS A 117 -11.55 3.89 -6.67
CA LYS A 117 -12.89 3.80 -7.28
C LYS A 117 -13.90 4.75 -6.64
N GLU A 118 -13.86 4.92 -5.32
CA GLU A 118 -14.71 5.89 -4.62
C GLU A 118 -14.38 7.34 -5.02
N ILE A 119 -13.10 7.66 -5.21
CA ILE A 119 -12.66 8.98 -5.69
C ILE A 119 -13.17 9.22 -7.10
N GLN A 120 -12.96 8.29 -8.03
CA GLN A 120 -13.45 8.39 -9.40
C GLN A 120 -14.96 8.64 -9.46
N LYS A 121 -15.75 7.90 -8.67
CA LYS A 121 -17.19 8.10 -8.58
C LYS A 121 -17.55 9.52 -8.09
N LYS A 122 -16.85 10.03 -7.07
CA LYS A 122 -17.09 11.39 -6.56
C LYS A 122 -16.69 12.47 -7.57
N GLU A 123 -15.63 12.25 -8.34
CA GLU A 123 -15.21 13.15 -9.41
C GLU A 123 -16.29 13.24 -10.51
N GLU A 124 -16.85 12.10 -10.93
CA GLU A 124 -17.97 12.06 -11.88
C GLU A 124 -19.21 12.78 -11.32
N GLU A 125 -19.57 12.54 -10.06
CA GLU A 125 -20.68 13.23 -9.39
C GLU A 125 -20.46 14.75 -9.34
N MET A 126 -19.24 15.22 -9.05
CA MET A 126 -18.91 16.65 -9.09
C MET A 126 -18.98 17.24 -10.50
N LEU A 127 -18.50 16.51 -11.51
CA LEU A 127 -18.54 16.96 -12.89
C LEU A 127 -19.99 17.15 -13.35
N ASN A 128 -20.88 16.21 -13.00
CA ASN A 128 -22.30 16.31 -13.32
C ASN A 128 -22.96 17.50 -12.62
N LYS A 129 -22.70 17.71 -11.32
CA LYS A 129 -23.21 18.89 -10.60
C LYS A 129 -22.71 20.21 -11.18
N THR A 130 -21.45 20.25 -11.63
CA THR A 130 -20.89 21.43 -12.28
C THR A 130 -21.62 21.75 -13.58
N LYS A 131 -21.93 20.74 -14.40
CA LYS A 131 -22.73 20.91 -15.62
C LYS A 131 -24.14 21.40 -15.32
N GLU A 132 -24.79 20.85 -14.29
CA GLU A 132 -26.12 21.32 -13.86
C GLU A 132 -26.11 22.78 -13.40
N LEU A 133 -25.07 23.22 -12.70
CA LEU A 133 -24.90 24.62 -12.29
C LEU A 133 -24.72 25.54 -13.50
N LEU A 134 -23.89 25.17 -14.46
CA LEU A 134 -23.71 25.95 -15.70
C LEU A 134 -25.03 26.14 -16.46
N ASN A 135 -25.82 25.07 -16.61
CA ASN A 135 -27.12 25.16 -17.26
C ASN A 135 -28.08 26.11 -16.52
N LYS A 136 -28.06 26.09 -15.17
CA LYS A 136 -28.87 27.02 -14.36
C LYS A 136 -28.39 28.47 -14.49
N ASP A 137 -27.08 28.69 -14.60
CA ASP A 137 -26.53 30.02 -14.83
C ASP A 137 -26.97 30.57 -16.19
N GLU A 138 -27.01 29.73 -17.24
CA GLU A 138 -27.56 30.09 -18.55
C GLU A 138 -29.05 30.48 -18.45
N GLU A 139 -29.86 29.67 -17.76
CA GLU A 139 -31.29 29.95 -17.53
C GLU A 139 -31.49 31.29 -16.77
N ILE A 140 -30.65 31.58 -15.77
CA ILE A 140 -30.68 32.85 -15.04
C ILE A 140 -30.37 34.03 -15.97
N GLN A 141 -29.42 33.90 -16.90
CA GLN A 141 -29.11 34.96 -17.87
C GLN A 141 -30.27 35.21 -18.83
N GLU A 142 -30.92 34.16 -19.32
CA GLU A 142 -32.12 34.28 -20.16
C GLU A 142 -33.26 34.98 -19.43
N LEU A 143 -33.52 34.58 -18.17
CA LEU A 143 -34.54 35.23 -17.34
C LEU A 143 -34.23 36.71 -17.08
N LYS A 144 -32.95 37.06 -16.82
CA LYS A 144 -32.53 38.46 -16.65
C LYS A 144 -32.79 39.28 -17.91
N ASN A 145 -32.45 38.74 -19.09
CA ASN A 145 -32.71 39.42 -20.36
C ASN A 145 -34.21 39.63 -20.57
N ASN A 146 -35.03 38.61 -20.30
CA ASN A 146 -36.48 38.72 -20.40
C ASN A 146 -37.06 39.78 -19.44
N ILE A 147 -36.56 39.85 -18.21
CA ILE A 147 -36.96 40.88 -17.23
C ILE A 147 -36.60 42.28 -17.74
N ASN A 148 -35.40 42.47 -18.30
CA ASN A 148 -34.99 43.77 -18.85
C ASN A 148 -35.91 44.21 -19.99
N ILE A 149 -36.20 43.33 -20.94
CA ILE A 149 -37.15 43.60 -22.04
C ILE A 149 -38.53 44.01 -21.47
N LYS A 150 -39.04 43.26 -20.49
CA LYS A 150 -40.34 43.57 -19.86
C LYS A 150 -40.32 44.90 -19.11
N ASN A 151 -39.21 45.26 -18.46
CA ASN A 151 -39.07 46.56 -17.80
C ASN A 151 -39.07 47.72 -18.81
N GLU A 152 -38.42 47.56 -19.96
CA GLU A 152 -38.48 48.55 -21.04
C GLU A 152 -39.89 48.70 -21.61
N GLU A 153 -40.61 47.59 -21.80
CA GLU A 153 -42.03 47.61 -22.19
C GLU A 153 -42.89 48.38 -21.17
N ILE A 154 -42.71 48.12 -19.87
CA ILE A 154 -43.42 48.82 -18.78
C ILE A 154 -43.12 50.32 -18.82
N GLU A 155 -41.87 50.73 -18.96
CA GLU A 155 -41.51 52.15 -19.04
C GLU A 155 -42.12 52.84 -20.27
N ASN A 156 -42.17 52.15 -21.41
CA ASN A 156 -42.85 52.65 -22.60
C ASN A 156 -44.36 52.78 -22.40
N LEU A 157 -45.01 51.81 -21.75
CA LEU A 157 -46.44 51.88 -21.40
C LEU A 157 -46.73 53.01 -20.42
N LYS A 158 -45.89 53.22 -19.40
CA LYS A 158 -46.02 54.36 -18.46
C LYS A 158 -45.95 55.70 -19.19
N LYS A 159 -45.03 55.86 -20.14
CA LYS A 159 -44.94 57.09 -20.96
C LYS A 159 -46.23 57.32 -21.76
N LYS A 160 -46.72 56.29 -22.47
CA LYS A 160 -47.98 56.36 -23.21
C LYS A 160 -49.16 56.73 -22.31
N LEU A 161 -49.29 56.09 -21.16
CA LEU A 161 -50.34 56.37 -20.19
C LEU A 161 -50.27 57.83 -19.71
N ASN A 162 -49.07 58.34 -19.43
CA ASN A 162 -48.90 59.73 -19.00
C ASN A 162 -49.30 60.74 -20.09
N ASP A 163 -49.01 60.43 -21.36
CA ASP A 163 -49.44 61.27 -22.48
C ASP A 163 -50.96 61.23 -22.68
N GLU A 164 -51.59 60.06 -22.49
CA GLU A 164 -53.05 59.93 -22.50
C GLU A 164 -53.72 60.69 -21.34
N ILE A 165 -53.14 60.66 -20.13
CA ILE A 165 -53.61 61.45 -18.99
C ILE A 165 -53.58 62.95 -19.34
N LYS A 166 -52.47 63.46 -19.87
CA LYS A 166 -52.37 64.88 -20.29
C LYS A 166 -53.40 65.24 -21.35
N ASN A 167 -53.62 64.37 -22.33
CA ASN A 167 -54.65 64.58 -23.35
C ASN A 167 -56.06 64.62 -22.74
N THR A 168 -56.33 63.74 -21.79
CA THR A 168 -57.59 63.71 -21.05
C THR A 168 -57.78 65.01 -20.25
N ASP A 169 -56.75 65.50 -19.56
CA ASP A 169 -56.79 66.78 -18.83
C ASP A 169 -57.10 67.96 -19.77
N ILE A 170 -56.53 67.98 -20.98
CA ILE A 170 -56.84 69.00 -22.00
C ILE A 170 -58.32 68.91 -22.40
N GLN A 171 -58.85 67.70 -22.61
CA GLN A 171 -60.27 67.52 -22.94
C GLN A 171 -61.19 67.96 -21.81
N ILE A 172 -60.85 67.64 -20.56
CA ILE A 172 -61.59 68.09 -19.37
C ILE A 172 -61.65 69.62 -19.31
N LYS A 173 -60.52 70.32 -19.50
CA LYS A 173 -60.51 71.80 -19.53
C LYS A 173 -61.40 72.36 -20.63
N LYS A 174 -61.34 71.81 -21.84
CA LYS A 174 -62.23 72.22 -22.94
C LYS A 174 -63.71 72.02 -22.61
N LEU A 175 -64.06 70.90 -21.98
CA LEU A 175 -65.43 70.64 -21.52
C LEU A 175 -65.87 71.67 -20.49
N GLN A 176 -65.02 72.00 -19.51
CA GLN A 176 -65.30 73.05 -18.52
C GLN A 176 -65.53 74.42 -19.19
N ASP A 177 -64.70 74.79 -20.16
CA ASP A 177 -64.88 76.03 -20.93
C ASP A 177 -66.21 76.04 -21.68
N PHE A 178 -66.61 74.91 -22.29
CA PHE A 178 -67.91 74.77 -22.93
C PHE A 178 -69.07 74.86 -21.93
N GLU A 179 -68.96 74.26 -20.75
CA GLU A 179 -69.97 74.38 -19.70
C GLU A 179 -70.19 75.83 -19.26
N VAL A 180 -69.11 76.63 -19.16
CA VAL A 180 -69.18 78.07 -18.88
C VAL A 180 -69.90 78.80 -20.03
N GLN A 181 -69.51 78.54 -21.28
CA GLN A 181 -70.14 79.17 -22.45
C GLN A 181 -71.63 78.82 -22.55
N VAL A 182 -72.01 77.56 -22.32
CA VAL A 182 -73.40 77.11 -22.31
C VAL A 182 -74.17 77.81 -21.19
N SER A 183 -73.60 77.92 -20.00
CA SER A 183 -74.23 78.63 -18.87
C SER A 183 -74.48 80.11 -19.21
N GLN A 184 -73.52 80.79 -19.85
CA GLN A 184 -73.69 82.16 -20.33
C GLN A 184 -74.77 82.26 -21.42
N ALA A 185 -74.79 81.32 -22.37
CA ALA A 185 -75.80 81.29 -23.42
C ALA A 185 -77.22 81.04 -22.87
N ILE A 186 -77.36 80.21 -21.84
CA ILE A 186 -78.62 80.00 -21.12
C ILE A 186 -79.09 81.31 -20.48
N LYS A 187 -78.22 82.01 -19.73
CA LYS A 187 -78.53 83.33 -19.14
C LYS A 187 -78.93 84.35 -20.21
N ALA A 188 -78.17 84.45 -21.29
CA ALA A 188 -78.49 85.34 -22.41
C ALA A 188 -79.85 85.00 -23.05
N SER A 189 -80.17 83.72 -23.22
CA SER A 189 -81.47 83.26 -23.72
C SER A 189 -82.62 83.68 -22.80
N GLU A 190 -82.43 83.56 -21.48
CA GLU A 190 -83.42 84.02 -20.49
C GLU A 190 -83.64 85.54 -20.56
N VAL A 191 -82.57 86.32 -20.67
CA VAL A 191 -82.66 87.78 -20.84
C VAL A 191 -83.37 88.14 -22.15
N ILE A 192 -83.06 87.47 -23.26
CA ILE A 192 -83.76 87.65 -24.55
C ILE A 192 -85.25 87.33 -24.41
N LYS A 193 -85.63 86.26 -23.70
CA LYS A 193 -87.05 85.95 -23.43
C LYS A 193 -87.73 87.07 -22.63
N LYS A 194 -87.05 87.65 -21.63
CA LYS A 194 -87.56 88.81 -20.85
C LYS A 194 -87.74 90.04 -21.74
N ILE A 195 -86.76 90.34 -22.61
CA ILE A 195 -86.83 91.44 -23.59
C ILE A 195 -88.00 91.23 -24.55
N LYS A 196 -88.12 90.03 -25.15
CA LYS A 196 -89.20 89.69 -26.08
C LYS A 196 -90.57 89.90 -25.44
N LYS A 197 -90.74 89.43 -24.20
CA LYS A 197 -91.99 89.62 -23.43
C LYS A 197 -92.31 91.09 -23.20
N LYS A 198 -91.31 91.94 -22.89
CA LYS A 198 -91.51 93.39 -22.74
C LYS A 198 -91.90 94.07 -24.06
N ILE A 199 -91.27 93.69 -25.17
CA ILE A 199 -91.60 94.21 -26.51
C ILE A 199 -92.99 93.76 -26.94
N GLU A 200 -93.36 92.50 -26.74
CA GLU A 200 -94.70 91.98 -27.04
C GLU A 200 -95.79 92.74 -26.26
N LEU A 201 -95.51 93.18 -25.02
CA LEU A 201 -96.46 93.93 -24.20
C LEU A 201 -96.54 95.43 -24.53
N LYS A 202 -95.42 96.08 -24.88
CA LYS A 202 -95.34 97.55 -25.02
C LYS A 202 -95.15 98.04 -26.48
N GLY A 203 -94.83 97.15 -27.41
CA GLY A 203 -94.46 97.48 -28.80
C GLY A 203 -93.06 98.07 -28.98
N PHE A 204 -92.41 98.56 -27.92
CA PHE A 204 -91.04 99.09 -27.93
C PHE A 204 -90.34 98.86 -26.59
N LEU A 205 -89.00 98.93 -26.57
CA LEU A 205 -88.17 98.84 -25.36
C LEU A 205 -87.32 100.11 -25.25
N SER A 206 -87.37 100.79 -24.10
CA SER A 206 -86.58 102.01 -23.86
C SER A 206 -85.20 101.72 -23.28
N ASP A 207 -84.23 102.59 -23.54
CA ASP A 207 -82.84 102.43 -23.07
C ASP A 207 -82.75 102.29 -21.53
N LYS A 208 -83.60 103.04 -20.80
CA LYS A 208 -83.70 102.95 -19.33
C LYS A 208 -84.18 101.58 -18.83
N GLU A 209 -84.91 100.82 -19.65
CA GLU A 209 -85.40 99.47 -19.31
C GLU A 209 -84.50 98.35 -19.85
N LEU A 210 -83.70 98.64 -20.87
CA LEU A 210 -82.77 97.71 -21.50
C LEU A 210 -81.47 97.56 -20.68
N GLU A 211 -80.90 98.67 -20.21
CA GLU A 211 -79.67 98.67 -19.41
C GLU A 211 -79.67 97.71 -18.20
N PRO A 212 -80.71 97.70 -17.34
CA PRO A 212 -80.72 96.77 -16.21
C PRO A 212 -80.82 95.30 -16.65
N LEU A 213 -81.49 95.00 -17.77
CA LEU A 213 -81.63 93.62 -18.28
C LEU A 213 -80.31 93.11 -18.90
N LEU A 214 -79.54 93.98 -19.56
CA LEU A 214 -78.24 93.61 -20.11
C LEU A 214 -77.17 93.38 -19.04
N LYS A 215 -77.35 93.93 -17.83
CA LYS A 215 -76.47 93.68 -16.67
C LYS A 215 -76.67 92.30 -16.02
N GLU A 216 -77.67 91.52 -16.44
CA GLU A 216 -77.96 90.16 -15.92
C GLU A 216 -77.20 89.03 -16.66
N ILE A 217 -76.48 89.35 -17.75
CA ILE A 217 -75.64 88.43 -18.55
C ILE A 217 -74.21 88.43 -18.00
#